data_AF-A0A1V4ASM6-F1
#
_entry.id   AF-A0A1V4ASM6-F1
#
_cell.length_a   1.000
_cell.length_b   1.000
_cell.length_c   1.000
_cell.angle_alpha   90.00
_cell.angle_beta   90.00
_cell.angle_gamma   90.00
#
_symmetry.space_group_name_H-M   'P 1'
#
loop_
_entity.id
_entity.type
_entity.pdbx_description
1 polymer ?
#
loop_
_entity_poly.entity_id
_entity_poly.type
_entity_poly.pdbx_seq_one_letter_code
_entity_poly.pdbx_strand_id
1 'polypeptide(L)'
;MKIKKITENIHTRFCIVLGSISLLFLLIEYMTHLEFMFHLSAIPLEILLGVFIVGNFLEKREKKERRRQLMFIKSCVFRSELLNLFIVNFDALKFPSLTMSKIRNATLEEIRQMRKEADTIEYQSPEMMESVIMEYVKAEQVWHSFKERAITYNFEEIFHDMIFILNFIYDVKAFKNNNPDKLFIYEAEKNILFMGKIKKVLGAGIQKFLDYAIELKEKHPDTFDELISDYELASKIRRIQSDGIGS
;
A
#
# COMPACT_ATOMS: atom_id res chain seq x y z
N MET A 1 15.39 -12.31 -5.89
CA MET A 1 14.68 -13.26 -6.79
C MET A 1 15.41 -14.60 -7.02
N LYS A 2 16.74 -14.63 -7.28
CA LYS A 2 17.48 -15.90 -7.50
C LYS A 2 17.56 -16.83 -6.28
N ILE A 3 17.73 -16.29 -5.08
CA ILE A 3 17.87 -17.11 -3.85
C ILE A 3 16.57 -17.86 -3.55
N LYS A 4 15.41 -17.18 -3.58
CA LYS A 4 14.09 -17.78 -3.34
C LYS A 4 13.78 -18.95 -4.30
N LYS A 5 14.14 -18.81 -5.57
CA LYS A 5 13.96 -19.84 -6.62
C LYS A 5 14.88 -21.07 -6.43
N ILE A 6 16.06 -20.88 -5.85
CA ILE A 6 16.97 -21.98 -5.48
C ILE A 6 16.42 -22.72 -4.26
N THR A 7 15.92 -21.99 -3.26
CA THR A 7 15.31 -22.59 -2.07
C THR A 7 14.05 -23.40 -2.39
N GLU A 8 13.20 -22.92 -3.31
CA GLU A 8 12.03 -23.66 -3.81
C GLU A 8 12.41 -24.94 -4.55
N ASN A 9 13.49 -24.92 -5.34
CA ASN A 9 13.98 -26.10 -6.07
C ASN A 9 14.56 -27.16 -5.12
N ILE A 10 15.29 -26.74 -4.09
CA ILE A 10 15.83 -27.64 -3.06
C ILE A 10 14.70 -28.25 -2.23
N HIS A 11 13.71 -27.45 -1.82
CA HIS A 11 12.56 -27.93 -1.04
C HIS A 11 11.71 -28.91 -1.84
N THR A 12 11.50 -28.65 -3.14
CA THR A 12 10.78 -29.57 -4.03
C THR A 12 11.51 -30.89 -4.20
N ARG A 13 12.83 -30.86 -4.42
CA ARG A 13 13.67 -32.07 -4.51
C ARG A 13 13.67 -32.86 -3.20
N PHE A 14 13.75 -32.19 -2.06
CA PHE A 14 13.71 -32.81 -0.75
C PHE A 14 12.35 -33.52 -0.51
N CYS A 15 11.24 -32.87 -0.88
CA CYS A 15 9.92 -33.48 -0.79
C CYS A 15 9.78 -34.72 -1.68
N ILE A 16 10.28 -34.64 -2.92
CA ILE A 16 10.27 -35.78 -3.86
C ILE A 16 11.08 -36.94 -3.29
N VAL A 17 12.29 -36.70 -2.79
CA VAL A 17 13.16 -37.74 -2.23
C VAL A 17 12.50 -38.44 -1.04
N LEU A 18 11.96 -37.69 -0.07
CA LEU A 18 11.30 -38.29 1.09
C LEU A 18 10.03 -39.07 0.70
N GLY A 19 9.24 -38.55 -0.25
CA GLY A 19 8.08 -39.26 -0.79
C GLY A 19 8.47 -40.55 -1.51
N SER A 20 9.53 -40.52 -2.32
CA SER A 20 10.06 -41.71 -3.00
C SER A 20 10.61 -42.74 -2.02
N ILE A 21 11.27 -42.32 -0.94
CA ILE A 21 11.78 -43.23 0.10
C ILE A 21 10.63 -43.89 0.86
N SER A 22 9.60 -43.14 1.23
CA SER A 22 8.39 -43.69 1.86
C SER A 22 7.70 -44.72 0.95
N LEU A 23 7.53 -44.40 -0.34
CA LEU A 23 6.95 -45.31 -1.32
C LEU A 23 7.78 -46.60 -1.51
N LEU A 24 9.11 -46.46 -1.51
CA LEU A 24 10.01 -47.61 -1.59
C LEU A 24 9.85 -48.54 -0.39
N PHE A 25 9.77 -47.99 0.83
CA PHE A 25 9.56 -48.81 2.03
C PHE A 25 8.20 -49.51 2.03
N LEU A 26 7.13 -48.84 1.58
CA LEU A 26 5.82 -49.47 1.38
C LEU A 26 5.85 -50.58 0.33
N LEU A 27 6.60 -50.38 -0.77
CA LEU A 27 6.74 -51.39 -1.82
C LEU A 27 7.52 -52.62 -1.33
N ILE A 28 8.58 -52.42 -0.54
CA ILE A 28 9.34 -53.51 0.07
C ILE A 28 8.45 -54.28 1.06
N GLU A 29 7.69 -53.58 1.91
CA GLU A 29 6.71 -54.19 2.80
C GLU A 29 5.72 -55.06 2.02
N TYR A 30 5.10 -54.50 0.96
CA TYR A 30 4.14 -55.22 0.12
C TYR A 30 4.73 -56.51 -0.48
N MET A 31 6.00 -56.50 -0.88
CA MET A 31 6.67 -57.66 -1.47
C MET A 31 7.18 -58.68 -0.45
N THR A 32 7.52 -58.24 0.78
CA THR A 32 8.26 -59.07 1.75
C THR A 32 7.47 -59.38 3.03
N HIS A 33 6.31 -58.72 3.23
CA HIS A 33 5.49 -58.77 4.45
C HIS A 33 6.26 -58.42 5.74
N LEU A 34 7.39 -57.70 5.63
CA LEU A 34 8.13 -57.20 6.78
C LEU A 34 7.45 -55.95 7.35
N GLU A 35 6.62 -56.13 8.39
CA GLU A 35 5.87 -55.06 9.06
C GLU A 35 6.74 -53.88 9.52
N PHE A 36 8.02 -54.12 9.82
CA PHE A 36 8.99 -53.06 10.16
C PHE A 36 9.11 -51.98 9.06
N MET A 37 8.98 -52.35 7.78
CA MET A 37 9.09 -51.42 6.66
C MET A 37 7.90 -50.46 6.58
N PHE A 38 6.72 -50.87 7.03
CA PHE A 38 5.58 -49.97 7.17
C PHE A 38 5.88 -48.83 8.14
N HIS A 39 6.42 -49.15 9.32
CA HIS A 39 6.84 -48.15 10.30
C HIS A 39 7.95 -47.23 9.76
N LEU A 40 8.91 -47.79 9.01
CA LEU A 40 9.98 -47.02 8.40
C LEU A 40 9.46 -46.06 7.30
N SER A 41 8.38 -46.43 6.60
CA SER A 41 7.72 -45.57 5.61
C SER A 41 7.01 -44.35 6.22
N ALA A 42 6.58 -44.45 7.49
CA ALA A 42 5.91 -43.37 8.19
C ALA A 42 6.87 -42.25 8.57
N ILE A 43 8.13 -42.56 8.90
CA ILE A 43 9.13 -41.57 9.34
C ILE A 43 9.37 -40.46 8.30
N PRO A 44 9.64 -40.75 7.00
CA PRO A 44 9.71 -39.70 5.98
C PRO A 44 8.42 -38.89 5.83
N LEU A 45 7.24 -39.52 5.99
CA LEU A 45 5.95 -38.83 5.90
C LEU A 45 5.71 -37.89 7.09
N GLU A 46 6.07 -38.29 8.30
CA GLU A 46 6.03 -37.46 9.50
C GLU A 46 6.96 -36.24 9.38
N ILE A 47 8.16 -36.44 8.82
CA ILE A 47 9.10 -35.35 8.54
C ILE A 47 8.48 -34.37 7.52
N LEU A 48 7.87 -34.88 6.44
CA LEU A 48 7.18 -34.04 5.44
C LEU A 48 6.04 -33.25 6.07
N LEU A 49 5.24 -33.90 6.92
CA LEU A 49 4.14 -33.26 7.64
C LEU A 49 4.65 -32.16 8.57
N GLY A 50 5.72 -32.42 9.33
CA GLY A 50 6.37 -31.43 10.18
C GLY A 50 6.88 -30.22 9.41
N VAL A 51 7.58 -30.43 8.30
CA VAL A 51 8.07 -29.35 7.43
C VAL A 51 6.92 -28.52 6.87
N PHE A 52 5.84 -29.16 6.43
CA PHE A 52 4.67 -28.45 5.88
C PHE A 52 3.94 -27.63 6.94
N ILE A 53 3.74 -28.19 8.14
CA ILE A 53 3.07 -27.50 9.25
C ILE A 53 3.92 -26.31 9.72
N VAL A 54 5.21 -26.53 9.99
CA VAL A 54 6.13 -25.49 10.45
C VAL A 54 6.31 -24.41 9.38
N GLY A 55 6.49 -24.80 8.11
CA GLY A 55 6.61 -23.88 6.99
C GLY A 55 5.38 -22.97 6.86
N ASN A 56 4.18 -23.56 6.86
CA ASN A 56 2.94 -22.80 6.80
C ASN A 56 2.73 -21.89 8.02
N PHE A 57 3.12 -22.35 9.21
CA PHE A 57 3.03 -21.56 10.43
C PHE A 57 3.96 -20.35 10.39
N LEU A 58 5.23 -20.56 10.00
CA LEU A 58 6.22 -19.49 9.85
C LEU A 58 5.78 -18.49 8.78
N GLU A 59 5.28 -18.95 7.63
CA GLU A 59 4.80 -18.06 6.57
C GLU A 59 3.59 -17.22 7.03
N LYS A 60 2.62 -17.84 7.72
CA LYS A 60 1.48 -17.12 8.30
C LYS A 60 1.93 -16.07 9.31
N ARG A 61 2.89 -16.41 10.16
CA ARG A 61 3.46 -15.50 11.16
C ARG A 61 4.19 -14.33 10.49
N GLU A 62 5.06 -14.59 9.52
CA GLU A 62 5.77 -13.55 8.76
C GLU A 62 4.78 -12.62 8.06
N LYS A 63 3.75 -13.16 7.39
CA LYS A 63 2.69 -12.37 6.76
C LYS A 63 1.95 -11.48 7.78
N LYS A 64 1.66 -12.00 8.97
CA LYS A 64 0.98 -11.23 10.03
C LYS A 64 1.87 -10.12 10.58
N GLU A 65 3.13 -10.41 10.86
CA GLU A 65 4.11 -9.42 11.34
C GLU A 65 4.34 -8.32 10.30
N ARG A 66 4.52 -8.70 9.03
CA ARG A 66 4.67 -7.76 7.91
C ARG A 66 3.44 -6.86 7.74
N ARG A 67 2.21 -7.41 7.84
CA ARG A 67 0.98 -6.60 7.81
C ARG A 67 0.91 -5.61 8.97
N ARG A 68 1.31 -6.03 10.16
CA ARG A 68 1.35 -5.16 11.34
C ARG A 68 2.36 -4.03 11.18
N GLN A 69 3.56 -4.33 10.67
CA GLN A 69 4.57 -3.31 10.35
C GLN A 69 4.04 -2.30 9.33
N LEU A 70 3.39 -2.77 8.26
CA LEU A 70 2.79 -1.89 7.26
C LEU A 70 1.73 -0.97 7.87
N MET A 71 0.87 -1.49 8.74
CA MET A 71 -0.16 -0.70 9.43
C MET A 71 0.45 0.44 10.25
N PHE A 72 1.51 0.17 11.02
CA PHE A 72 2.20 1.22 11.79
C PHE A 72 2.84 2.28 10.90
N ILE A 73 3.48 1.86 9.80
CA ILE A 73 4.10 2.81 8.87
C ILE A 73 3.01 3.67 8.19
N LYS A 74 1.92 3.05 7.72
CA LYS A 74 0.76 3.77 7.16
C LYS A 74 0.21 4.78 8.17
N SER A 75 0.00 4.35 9.42
CA SER A 75 -0.51 5.23 10.49
C SER A 75 0.37 6.47 10.65
N CYS A 76 1.69 6.28 10.73
CA CYS A 76 2.64 7.39 10.85
C CYS A 76 2.57 8.33 9.64
N VAL A 77 2.64 7.78 8.44
CA VAL A 77 2.69 8.54 7.19
C VAL A 77 1.38 9.31 6.94
N PHE A 78 0.22 8.68 7.09
CA PHE A 78 -1.07 9.34 6.86
C PHE A 78 -1.43 10.35 7.96
N ARG A 79 -1.10 10.09 9.24
CA ARG A 79 -1.46 11.02 10.34
C ARG A 79 -0.60 12.27 10.41
N SER A 80 0.64 12.22 9.90
CA SER A 80 1.59 13.32 10.08
C SER A 80 2.19 13.80 8.77
N GLU A 81 2.95 12.93 8.09
CA GLU A 81 3.80 13.31 6.96
C GLU A 81 3.00 13.71 5.69
N LEU A 82 1.82 13.10 5.45
CA LEU A 82 0.95 13.39 4.30
C LEU A 82 -0.33 14.16 4.67
N LEU A 83 -0.45 14.63 5.91
CA LEU A 83 -1.64 15.31 6.42
C LEU A 83 -2.06 16.48 5.51
N ASN A 84 -1.14 17.42 5.26
CA ASN A 84 -1.40 18.59 4.43
C ASN A 84 -1.76 18.24 2.99
N LEU A 85 -1.09 17.23 2.42
CA LEU A 85 -1.36 16.77 1.07
C LEU A 85 -2.82 16.33 0.92
N PHE A 86 -3.33 15.51 1.85
CA PHE A 86 -4.71 15.01 1.75
C PHE A 86 -5.75 16.08 2.09
N ILE A 87 -5.45 17.02 2.98
CA ILE A 87 -6.32 18.19 3.22
C ILE A 87 -6.45 19.01 1.94
N VAL A 88 -5.33 19.40 1.34
CA VAL A 88 -5.31 20.18 0.08
C VAL A 88 -6.02 19.42 -1.04
N ASN A 89 -5.76 18.12 -1.14
CA ASN A 89 -6.36 17.28 -2.16
C ASN A 89 -7.89 17.22 -2.04
N PHE A 90 -8.41 16.95 -0.84
CA PHE A 90 -9.87 16.85 -0.65
C PHE A 90 -10.57 18.22 -0.77
N ASP A 91 -9.97 19.29 -0.26
CA ASP A 91 -10.53 20.64 -0.41
C ASP A 91 -10.59 21.09 -1.89
N ALA A 92 -9.69 20.58 -2.74
CA ALA A 92 -9.62 20.89 -4.17
C ALA A 92 -10.59 20.07 -5.04
N LEU A 93 -11.20 19.00 -4.51
CA LEU A 93 -12.10 18.15 -5.26
C LEU A 93 -13.45 18.83 -5.52
N LYS A 94 -13.94 18.66 -6.74
CA LYS A 94 -15.33 18.89 -7.13
C LYS A 94 -16.14 17.60 -7.01
N PHE A 95 -15.56 16.48 -7.45
CA PHE A 95 -16.18 15.16 -7.38
C PHE A 95 -15.12 14.05 -7.17
N PRO A 96 -15.39 13.04 -6.33
CA PRO A 96 -16.46 13.00 -5.33
C PRO A 96 -16.23 14.09 -4.28
N SER A 97 -17.32 14.67 -3.73
CA SER A 97 -17.20 15.60 -2.61
C SER A 97 -16.79 14.82 -1.36
N LEU A 98 -15.49 14.85 -1.08
CA LEU A 98 -14.87 14.21 0.08
C LEU A 98 -14.53 15.29 1.10
N THR A 99 -15.07 15.15 2.30
CA THR A 99 -14.67 15.97 3.45
C THR A 99 -14.42 15.05 4.64
N MET A 100 -13.57 15.48 5.57
CA MET A 100 -13.26 14.67 6.75
C MET A 100 -14.50 14.38 7.60
N SER A 101 -15.38 15.37 7.74
CA SER A 101 -16.69 15.19 8.40
C SER A 101 -17.57 14.16 7.68
N LYS A 102 -17.60 14.16 6.34
CA LYS A 102 -18.33 13.16 5.58
C LYS A 102 -17.75 11.77 5.78
N ILE A 103 -16.42 11.62 5.77
CA ILE A 103 -15.74 10.33 6.01
C ILE A 103 -15.99 9.84 7.44
N ARG A 104 -15.93 10.74 8.44
CA ARG A 104 -16.19 10.45 9.86
C ARG A 104 -17.57 9.81 10.05
N ASN A 105 -18.60 10.48 9.54
CA ASN A 105 -20.00 10.15 9.78
C ASN A 105 -20.53 9.06 8.83
N ALA A 106 -19.81 8.74 7.76
CA ALA A 106 -20.19 7.70 6.81
C ALA A 106 -20.09 6.29 7.41
N THR A 107 -21.06 5.44 7.10
CA THR A 107 -21.00 3.99 7.29
C THR A 107 -19.87 3.36 6.46
N LEU A 108 -19.48 2.13 6.79
CA LEU A 108 -18.45 1.41 6.04
C LEU A 108 -18.82 1.25 4.55
N GLU A 109 -20.09 0.99 4.24
CA GLU A 109 -20.59 0.88 2.87
C GLU A 109 -20.55 2.21 2.11
N GLU A 110 -20.85 3.32 2.79
CA GLU A 110 -20.74 4.65 2.19
C GLU A 110 -19.27 5.00 1.89
N ILE A 111 -18.31 4.66 2.75
CA ILE A 111 -16.88 4.88 2.45
C ILE A 111 -16.43 3.98 1.30
N ARG A 112 -16.90 2.72 1.22
CA ARG A 112 -16.66 1.83 0.07
C ARG A 112 -17.22 2.41 -1.23
N GLN A 113 -18.38 3.05 -1.16
CA GLN A 113 -18.99 3.73 -2.30
C GLN A 113 -18.17 4.97 -2.72
N MET A 114 -17.77 5.81 -1.77
CA MET A 114 -16.86 6.95 -2.03
C MET A 114 -15.54 6.50 -2.67
N ARG A 115 -15.00 5.34 -2.24
CA ARG A 115 -13.82 4.74 -2.84
C ARG A 115 -14.05 4.41 -4.31
N LYS A 116 -15.17 3.76 -4.66
CA LYS A 116 -15.51 3.46 -6.07
C LYS A 116 -15.65 4.74 -6.90
N GLU A 117 -16.30 5.77 -6.35
CA GLU A 117 -16.45 7.07 -7.02
C GLU A 117 -15.11 7.78 -7.26
N ALA A 118 -14.10 7.52 -6.42
CA ALA A 118 -12.75 8.03 -6.60
C ALA A 118 -12.00 7.41 -7.80
N ASP A 119 -12.63 6.52 -8.58
CA ASP A 119 -12.13 6.12 -9.90
C ASP A 119 -12.29 7.24 -10.96
N THR A 120 -13.22 8.17 -10.73
CA THR A 120 -13.51 9.30 -11.63
C THR A 120 -13.43 10.62 -10.89
N ILE A 121 -12.22 11.08 -10.58
CA ILE A 121 -12.03 12.35 -9.85
C ILE A 121 -12.11 13.57 -10.76
N GLU A 122 -12.72 14.63 -10.24
CA GLU A 122 -12.76 15.96 -10.84
C GLU A 122 -12.33 17.00 -9.81
N TYR A 123 -11.44 17.91 -10.23
CA TYR A 123 -11.02 19.05 -9.43
C TYR A 123 -11.85 20.29 -9.76
N GLN A 124 -11.93 21.22 -8.82
CA GLN A 124 -12.67 22.48 -8.98
C GLN A 124 -12.11 23.33 -10.12
N SER A 125 -10.79 23.36 -10.28
CA SER A 125 -10.11 24.05 -11.37
C SER A 125 -8.70 23.49 -11.59
N PRO A 126 -8.05 23.78 -12.74
CA PRO A 126 -6.65 23.43 -12.97
C PRO A 126 -5.70 23.97 -11.89
N GLU A 127 -5.93 25.18 -11.40
CA GLU A 127 -5.08 25.84 -10.39
C GLU A 127 -5.20 25.17 -9.02
N MET A 128 -6.40 24.68 -8.68
CA MET A 128 -6.60 23.85 -7.49
C MET A 128 -5.87 22.51 -7.63
N MET A 129 -5.90 21.91 -8.82
CA MET A 129 -5.12 20.69 -9.09
C MET A 129 -3.61 20.93 -8.98
N GLU A 130 -3.09 22.04 -9.53
CA GLU A 130 -1.69 22.44 -9.38
C GLU A 130 -1.30 22.54 -7.90
N SER A 131 -2.16 23.13 -7.07
CA SER A 131 -1.92 23.25 -5.63
C SER A 131 -1.73 21.88 -4.96
N VAL A 132 -2.50 20.86 -5.38
CA VAL A 132 -2.33 19.48 -4.92
C VAL A 132 -1.01 18.89 -5.42
N ILE A 133 -0.67 19.09 -6.70
CA ILE A 133 0.58 18.62 -7.29
C ILE A 133 1.79 19.18 -6.51
N MET A 134 1.73 20.45 -6.13
CA MET A 134 2.80 21.07 -5.34
C MET A 134 2.92 20.50 -3.93
N GLU A 135 1.85 20.00 -3.31
CA GLU A 135 1.96 19.26 -2.05
C GLU A 135 2.65 17.90 -2.22
N TYR A 136 2.43 17.20 -3.35
CA TYR A 136 3.21 16.00 -3.67
C TYR A 136 4.71 16.32 -3.77
N VAL A 137 5.06 17.43 -4.41
CA VAL A 137 6.45 17.88 -4.54
C VAL A 137 7.04 18.25 -3.18
N LYS A 138 6.31 18.97 -2.32
CA LYS A 138 6.75 19.30 -0.95
C LYS A 138 7.00 18.04 -0.11
N ALA A 139 6.21 17.00 -0.33
CA ALA A 139 6.33 15.71 0.35
C ALA A 139 7.41 14.77 -0.26
N GLU A 140 8.27 15.24 -1.17
CA GLU A 140 9.34 14.43 -1.81
C GLU A 140 10.11 13.52 -0.84
N GLN A 141 10.54 14.07 0.30
CA GLN A 141 11.30 13.31 1.31
C GLN A 141 10.48 12.18 1.96
N VAL A 142 9.18 12.38 2.12
CA VAL A 142 8.25 11.36 2.64
C VAL A 142 8.19 10.17 1.68
N TRP A 143 8.08 10.44 0.38
CA TRP A 143 8.05 9.39 -0.65
C TRP A 143 9.37 8.62 -0.72
N HIS A 144 10.52 9.31 -0.58
CA HIS A 144 11.82 8.65 -0.46
C HIS A 144 11.90 7.76 0.78
N SER A 145 11.53 8.28 1.94
CA SER A 145 11.49 7.52 3.21
C SER A 145 10.60 6.28 3.07
N PHE A 146 9.42 6.41 2.46
CA PHE A 146 8.51 5.29 2.26
C PHE A 146 9.04 4.27 1.25
N LYS A 147 9.74 4.71 0.19
CA LYS A 147 10.45 3.82 -0.74
C LYS A 147 11.53 3.00 -0.02
N GLU A 148 12.37 3.63 0.80
CA GLU A 148 13.43 2.93 1.55
C GLU A 148 12.84 1.92 2.55
N ARG A 149 11.75 2.29 3.24
CA ARG A 149 11.00 1.37 4.10
C ARG A 149 10.41 0.21 3.29
N ALA A 150 9.86 0.48 2.10
CA ALA A 150 9.30 -0.56 1.23
C ALA A 150 10.37 -1.58 0.78
N ILE A 151 11.59 -1.14 0.48
CA ILE A 151 12.72 -2.03 0.21
C ILE A 151 13.06 -2.85 1.46
N THR A 152 13.23 -2.17 2.61
CA THR A 152 13.63 -2.79 3.89
C THR A 152 12.70 -3.92 4.30
N TYR A 153 11.39 -3.72 4.15
CA TYR A 153 10.36 -4.68 4.56
C TYR A 153 9.83 -5.56 3.41
N ASN A 154 10.41 -5.44 2.22
CA ASN A 154 10.05 -6.19 1.02
C ASN A 154 8.56 -6.02 0.62
N PHE A 155 8.09 -4.78 0.64
CA PHE A 155 6.77 -4.38 0.11
C PHE A 155 6.87 -4.03 -1.37
N GLU A 156 6.99 -5.05 -2.23
CA GLU A 156 7.27 -4.88 -3.65
C GLU A 156 6.26 -3.98 -4.39
N GLU A 157 4.96 -4.15 -4.17
CA GLU A 157 3.93 -3.30 -4.78
C GLU A 157 4.07 -1.82 -4.37
N ILE A 158 4.32 -1.56 -3.08
CA ILE A 158 4.51 -0.21 -2.55
C ILE A 158 5.78 0.41 -3.16
N PHE A 159 6.85 -0.36 -3.30
CA PHE A 159 8.08 0.10 -3.92
C PHE A 159 7.85 0.58 -5.36
N HIS A 160 7.05 -0.15 -6.15
CA HIS A 160 6.70 0.25 -7.51
C HIS A 160 5.85 1.53 -7.54
N ASP A 161 4.85 1.64 -6.64
CA ASP A 161 4.04 2.85 -6.50
C ASP A 161 4.93 4.07 -6.16
N MET A 162 5.92 3.90 -5.27
CA MET A 162 6.82 4.99 -4.89
C MET A 162 7.72 5.45 -6.02
N ILE A 163 8.25 4.53 -6.84
CA ILE A 163 9.01 4.91 -8.05
C ILE A 163 8.14 5.75 -8.97
N PHE A 164 6.88 5.36 -9.18
CA PHE A 164 5.97 6.08 -10.05
C PHE A 164 5.71 7.51 -9.55
N ILE A 165 5.46 7.68 -8.24
CA ILE A 165 5.26 9.00 -7.61
C ILE A 165 6.54 9.86 -7.67
N LEU A 166 7.70 9.28 -7.37
CA LEU A 166 8.97 10.02 -7.43
C LEU A 166 9.30 10.47 -8.86
N ASN A 167 9.09 9.62 -9.86
CA ASN A 167 9.24 9.99 -11.27
C ASN A 167 8.26 11.11 -11.66
N PHE A 168 7.03 11.10 -11.13
CA PHE A 168 6.10 12.21 -11.31
C PHE A 168 6.63 13.51 -10.70
N ILE A 169 7.11 13.48 -9.46
CA ILE A 169 7.68 14.65 -8.76
C ILE A 169 8.88 15.21 -9.51
N TYR A 170 9.76 14.36 -10.03
CA TYR A 170 10.92 14.80 -10.80
C TYR A 170 10.51 15.51 -12.10
N ASP A 171 9.49 15.03 -12.81
CA ASP A 171 8.97 15.71 -14.00
C ASP A 171 8.45 17.12 -13.66
N VAL A 172 7.67 17.24 -12.56
CA VAL A 172 7.14 18.53 -12.10
C VAL A 172 8.28 19.47 -11.70
N LYS A 173 9.25 19.00 -10.90
CA LYS A 173 10.41 19.80 -10.48
C LYS A 173 11.24 20.24 -11.67
N ALA A 174 11.50 19.37 -12.64
CA ALA A 174 12.23 19.71 -13.85
C ALA A 174 11.52 20.81 -14.64
N PHE A 175 10.20 20.76 -14.76
CA PHE A 175 9.43 21.83 -15.40
C PHE A 175 9.52 23.14 -14.62
N LYS A 176 9.26 23.11 -13.30
CA LYS A 176 9.25 24.31 -12.43
C LYS A 176 10.62 24.97 -12.33
N ASN A 177 11.71 24.22 -12.34
CA ASN A 177 13.07 24.77 -12.36
C ASN A 177 13.36 25.57 -13.65
N ASN A 178 12.80 25.13 -14.78
CA ASN A 178 12.96 25.81 -16.07
C ASN A 178 11.89 26.89 -16.31
N ASN A 179 10.76 26.84 -15.60
CA ASN A 179 9.65 27.77 -15.72
C ASN A 179 9.06 28.13 -14.33
N PRO A 180 9.77 28.92 -13.51
CA PRO A 180 9.34 29.17 -12.13
C PRO A 180 7.93 29.76 -12.00
N ASP A 181 7.57 30.66 -12.92
CA ASP A 181 6.32 31.42 -12.87
C ASP A 181 5.14 30.72 -13.58
N LYS A 182 5.39 29.61 -14.29
CA LYS A 182 4.33 28.88 -15.01
C LYS A 182 3.77 27.76 -14.15
N LEU A 183 2.46 27.54 -14.22
CA LEU A 183 1.82 26.36 -13.60
C LEU A 183 2.07 25.14 -14.47
N PHE A 184 2.47 24.03 -13.85
CA PHE A 184 2.73 22.78 -14.54
C PHE A 184 1.45 22.23 -15.20
N ILE A 185 0.30 22.41 -14.55
CA ILE A 185 -0.99 21.88 -15.02
C ILE A 185 -1.34 22.31 -16.44
N TYR A 186 -1.14 23.58 -16.82
CA TYR A 186 -1.46 24.06 -18.17
C TYR A 186 -0.53 23.51 -19.24
N GLU A 187 0.70 23.15 -18.88
CA GLU A 187 1.59 22.45 -19.81
C GLU A 187 1.18 20.98 -19.94
N ALA A 188 0.81 20.35 -18.83
CA ALA A 188 0.33 18.98 -18.82
C ALA A 188 -0.99 18.81 -19.61
N GLU A 189 -1.89 19.79 -19.59
CA GLU A 189 -3.14 19.76 -20.38
C GLU A 189 -2.90 19.66 -21.89
N LYS A 190 -1.77 20.17 -22.39
CA LYS A 190 -1.38 20.07 -23.81
C LYS A 190 -0.92 18.66 -24.18
N ASN A 191 -0.63 17.80 -23.20
CA ASN A 191 -0.10 16.46 -23.39
C ASN A 191 -0.94 15.43 -22.65
N ILE A 192 -1.73 14.66 -23.41
CA ILE A 192 -2.65 13.64 -22.87
C ILE A 192 -1.94 12.62 -21.96
N LEU A 193 -0.69 12.26 -22.25
CA LEU A 193 0.08 11.32 -21.43
C LEU A 193 0.45 11.91 -20.07
N PHE A 194 0.86 13.18 -20.01
CA PHE A 194 1.15 13.85 -18.74
C PHE A 194 -0.11 14.07 -17.92
N MET A 195 -1.20 14.50 -18.56
CA MET A 195 -2.47 14.65 -17.85
C MET A 195 -2.99 13.31 -17.31
N GLY A 196 -2.84 12.23 -18.07
CA GLY A 196 -3.13 10.87 -17.63
C GLY A 196 -2.28 10.46 -16.41
N LYS A 197 -0.99 10.80 -16.41
CA LYS A 197 -0.08 10.56 -15.28
C LYS A 197 -0.51 11.33 -14.03
N ILE A 198 -0.86 12.61 -14.15
CA ILE A 198 -1.37 13.43 -13.04
C ILE A 198 -2.62 12.79 -12.44
N LYS A 199 -3.64 12.53 -13.28
CA LYS A 199 -4.90 11.93 -12.81
C LYS A 199 -4.67 10.60 -12.12
N LYS A 200 -3.76 9.77 -12.65
CA LYS A 200 -3.38 8.50 -12.03
C LYS A 200 -2.74 8.70 -10.65
N VAL A 201 -1.76 9.60 -10.50
CA VAL A 201 -1.09 9.84 -9.21
C VAL A 201 -2.09 10.37 -8.18
N LEU A 202 -2.86 11.38 -8.55
CA LEU A 202 -3.77 12.04 -7.63
C LEU A 202 -4.95 11.14 -7.23
N GLY A 203 -5.54 10.43 -8.20
CA GLY A 203 -6.61 9.46 -7.98
C GLY A 203 -6.15 8.27 -7.15
N ALA A 204 -4.99 7.69 -7.46
CA ALA A 204 -4.42 6.63 -6.65
C ALA A 204 -4.17 7.07 -5.20
N GLY A 205 -3.74 8.32 -4.98
CA GLY A 205 -3.59 8.88 -3.63
C GLY A 205 -4.90 8.85 -2.84
N ILE A 206 -5.98 9.39 -3.41
CA ILE A 206 -7.32 9.44 -2.79
C ILE A 206 -7.81 8.01 -2.50
N GLN A 207 -7.67 7.10 -3.47
CA GLN A 207 -8.07 5.71 -3.30
C GLN A 207 -7.30 5.03 -2.18
N LYS A 208 -5.97 5.21 -2.09
CA LYS A 208 -5.17 4.62 -1.01
C LYS A 208 -5.53 5.18 0.36
N PHE A 209 -5.90 6.47 0.45
CA PHE A 209 -6.44 7.03 1.69
C PHE A 209 -7.75 6.36 2.08
N LEU A 210 -8.69 6.23 1.14
CA LEU A 210 -9.99 5.60 1.39
C LEU A 210 -9.86 4.10 1.70
N ASP A 211 -8.99 3.38 1.01
CA ASP A 211 -8.66 1.98 1.31
C ASP A 211 -8.13 1.86 2.75
N TYR A 212 -7.30 2.80 3.19
CA TYR A 212 -6.79 2.83 4.57
C TYR A 212 -7.88 3.20 5.59
N ALA A 213 -8.74 4.18 5.27
CA ALA A 213 -9.88 4.55 6.10
C ALA A 213 -10.86 3.37 6.27
N ILE A 214 -11.13 2.61 5.21
CA ILE A 214 -11.92 1.37 5.24
C ILE A 214 -11.25 0.32 6.13
N GLU A 215 -9.94 0.10 5.95
CA GLU A 215 -9.15 -0.84 6.76
C GLU A 215 -9.23 -0.49 8.26
N LEU A 216 -9.08 0.78 8.61
CA LEU A 216 -9.19 1.24 10.00
C LEU A 216 -10.62 1.14 10.53
N LYS A 217 -11.63 1.59 9.79
CA LYS A 217 -13.02 1.55 10.27
C LYS A 217 -13.51 0.12 10.52
N GLU A 218 -13.03 -0.85 9.72
CA GLU A 218 -13.39 -2.25 9.87
C GLU A 218 -12.63 -2.95 11.01
N LYS A 219 -11.34 -2.63 11.23
CA LYS A 219 -10.45 -3.43 12.10
C LYS A 219 -9.92 -2.69 13.32
N HIS A 220 -9.87 -1.37 13.27
CA HIS A 220 -9.23 -0.48 14.25
C HIS A 220 -10.01 0.85 14.40
N PRO A 221 -11.28 0.80 14.85
CA PRO A 221 -12.17 1.97 14.87
C PRO A 221 -11.64 3.13 15.72
N ASP A 222 -10.96 2.87 16.84
CA ASP A 222 -10.36 3.92 17.66
C ASP A 222 -9.28 4.70 16.88
N THR A 223 -8.43 3.98 16.12
CA THR A 223 -7.41 4.59 15.27
C THR A 223 -8.03 5.34 14.08
N PHE A 224 -9.18 4.88 13.57
CA PHE A 224 -9.95 5.63 12.58
C PHE A 224 -10.41 6.97 13.15
N ASP A 225 -11.01 6.97 14.34
CA ASP A 225 -11.53 8.20 14.96
C ASP A 225 -10.40 9.19 15.30
N GLU A 226 -9.26 8.70 15.78
CA GLU A 226 -8.05 9.50 15.98
C GLU A 226 -7.55 10.13 14.68
N LEU A 227 -7.38 9.32 13.62
CA LEU A 227 -6.94 9.79 12.31
C LEU A 227 -7.84 10.92 11.80
N ILE A 228 -9.15 10.69 11.75
CA ILE A 228 -10.09 11.67 11.20
C ILE A 228 -10.15 12.93 12.07
N SER A 229 -10.04 12.80 13.39
CA SER A 229 -9.99 13.95 14.30
C SER A 229 -8.74 14.82 14.08
N ASP A 230 -7.57 14.21 13.88
CA ASP A 230 -6.32 14.93 13.56
C ASP A 230 -6.49 15.76 12.27
N TYR A 231 -7.11 15.16 11.25
CA TYR A 231 -7.41 15.82 9.98
C TYR A 231 -8.42 16.97 10.09
N GLU A 232 -9.51 16.79 10.86
CA GLU A 232 -10.49 17.86 11.10
C GLU A 232 -9.86 19.03 11.86
N LEU A 233 -9.02 18.75 12.86
CA LEU A 233 -8.31 19.77 13.63
C LEU A 233 -7.36 20.57 12.74
N ALA A 234 -6.54 19.88 11.94
CA ALA A 234 -5.59 20.52 11.04
C ALA A 234 -6.28 21.36 9.95
N SER A 235 -7.39 20.86 9.39
CA SER A 235 -8.20 21.63 8.43
C SER A 235 -8.76 22.92 9.05
N LYS A 236 -9.23 22.88 10.30
CA LYS A 236 -9.69 24.08 11.03
C LYS A 236 -8.57 25.10 11.26
N ILE A 237 -7.41 24.65 11.76
CA ILE A 237 -6.25 25.52 12.00
C ILE A 237 -5.83 26.23 10.70
N ARG A 238 -5.80 25.48 9.60
CA ARG A 238 -5.43 26.01 8.29
C ARG A 238 -6.40 27.09 7.79
N ARG A 239 -7.72 26.90 7.97
CA ARG A 239 -8.73 27.91 7.60
C ARG A 239 -8.59 29.20 8.41
N ILE A 240 -8.32 29.08 9.71
CA ILE A 240 -8.06 30.26 10.57
C ILE A 240 -6.84 31.04 10.07
N GLN A 241 -5.79 30.35 9.63
CA GLN A 241 -4.59 30.98 9.08
C GLN A 241 -4.83 31.64 7.71
N SER A 242 -5.66 31.06 6.84
CA SER A 242 -6.00 31.70 5.56
C SER A 242 -6.86 32.94 5.75
N ASP A 243 -7.79 32.91 6.72
CA ASP A 243 -8.72 34.01 6.97
C ASP A 243 -8.03 35.17 7.73
N GLY A 244 -7.05 34.87 8.59
CA GLY A 244 -6.30 35.88 9.35
C GLY A 244 -5.18 36.60 8.58
N ILE A 245 -4.85 36.16 7.36
CA ILE A 245 -3.91 36.86 6.45
C ILE A 245 -4.67 37.81 5.51
N GLY A 246 -6.01 37.76 5.51
CA GLY A 246 -6.89 38.59 4.68
C GLY A 246 -7.58 39.75 5.41
N SER A 247 -7.22 40.04 6.67
CA SER A 247 -7.80 41.14 7.47
C SER A 247 -6.83 42.28 7.72
#